data_AF-A0A968A6J4-F1
#
_entry.id   AF-A0A968A6J4-F1
#
_cell.length_a   1.000
_cell.length_b   1.000
_cell.length_c   1.000
_cell.angle_alpha   90.00
_cell.angle_beta   90.00
_cell.angle_gamma   90.00
#
_symmetry.space_group_name_H-M   'P 1'
#
loop_
_entity.id
_entity.type
_entity.pdbx_description
1 polymer ?
#
loop_
_entity_poly.entity_id
_entity_poly.type
_entity_poly.pdbx_seq_one_letter_code
_entity_poly.pdbx_strand_id
1 'polypeptide(L)'
;MTQLSKQQKVQILSELDAVIDRVDLLLIDTAAGISSNVMDFNVIAQEIIVVVSPEPTAITDAYALMKVLALKYAEKNCQVIVNLASTAQQGSEVFRQLNLVTERFLD
;
A
#
# COMPACT_ATOMS: atom_id res chain seq x y z
N MET A 1 -16.09 -13.83 -0.93
CA MET A 1 -15.13 -12.87 -0.34
C MET A 1 -15.87 -12.02 0.67
N THR A 2 -15.32 -11.85 1.87
CA THR A 2 -15.88 -11.05 2.95
C THR A 2 -15.65 -9.56 2.67
N GLN A 3 -16.68 -8.86 2.21
CA GLN A 3 -16.64 -7.42 2.01
C GLN A 3 -17.22 -6.73 3.25
N LEU A 4 -16.47 -5.82 3.87
CA LEU A 4 -16.98 -5.07 5.01
C LEU A 4 -18.03 -4.09 4.51
N SER A 5 -19.18 -4.06 5.18
CA SER A 5 -20.18 -3.02 4.93
C SER A 5 -19.64 -1.65 5.33
N LYS A 6 -20.21 -0.59 4.76
CA LYS A 6 -19.83 0.79 5.12
C LYS A 6 -19.95 1.04 6.64
N GLN A 7 -20.98 0.47 7.26
CA GLN A 7 -21.20 0.59 8.71
C GLN A 7 -20.12 -0.13 9.51
N GLN A 8 -19.69 -1.32 9.09
CA GLN A 8 -18.60 -2.04 9.75
C GLN A 8 -17.28 -1.28 9.65
N LYS A 9 -16.99 -0.65 8.52
CA LYS A 9 -15.79 0.19 8.34
C LYS A 9 -15.78 1.38 9.30
N VAL A 10 -16.89 2.12 9.37
CA VAL A 10 -17.05 3.25 10.28
C VAL A 10 -16.89 2.82 11.74
N GLN A 11 -17.45 1.66 12.11
CA GLN A 11 -17.32 1.15 13.47
C GLN A 11 -15.87 0.83 13.82
N ILE A 12 -15.14 0.12 12.94
CA ILE A 12 -13.71 -0.19 13.16
C ILE A 12 -12.91 1.10 13.34
N LEU A 13 -13.13 2.10 12.49
CA LEU A 13 -12.42 3.39 12.58
C LEU A 13 -12.70 4.11 13.90
N SER A 14 -13.96 4.15 14.34
CA SER A 14 -14.34 4.78 15.61
C SER A 14 -13.73 4.08 16.82
N GLU A 15 -13.59 2.75 16.77
CA GLU A 15 -12.93 1.99 17.83
C GLU A 15 -11.40 2.20 17.78
N LEU A 16 -10.82 2.36 16.58
CA LEU A 16 -9.40 2.66 16.39
C LEU A 16 -9.05 4.04 16.96
N ASP A 17 -9.87 5.07 16.71
CA ASP A 17 -9.66 6.44 17.22
C ASP A 17 -9.51 6.48 18.74
N ALA A 18 -10.24 5.65 19.48
CA ALA A 18 -10.13 5.57 20.93
C ALA A 18 -8.78 5.00 21.44
N VAL A 19 -8.05 4.30 20.57
CA VAL A 19 -6.76 3.67 20.86
C VAL A 19 -5.60 4.46 20.27
N ILE A 20 -5.81 5.18 19.16
CA ILE A 20 -4.78 5.96 18.45
C ILE A 20 -4.11 6.98 19.39
N ASP A 21 -4.86 7.66 20.25
CA ASP A 21 -4.31 8.64 21.21
C ASP A 21 -3.36 8.04 22.27
N ARG A 22 -3.25 6.70 22.34
CA ARG A 22 -2.46 5.98 23.33
C ARG A 22 -1.20 5.33 22.75
N VAL A 23 -0.96 5.48 21.46
CA VAL A 23 0.19 4.87 20.78
C VAL A 23 0.91 5.90 19.93
N ASP A 24 2.24 5.78 19.89
CA ASP A 24 3.05 6.64 19.01
C ASP A 24 3.03 6.15 17.55
N LEU A 25 2.81 4.84 17.35
CA LEU A 25 2.82 4.20 16.04
C LEU A 25 1.76 3.11 15.97
N LEU A 26 0.96 3.15 14.91
CA LEU A 26 0.01 2.09 14.54
C LEU A 26 0.44 1.47 13.21
N LEU A 27 0.77 0.18 13.22
CA LEU A 27 1.04 -0.57 12.00
C LEU A 27 -0.23 -1.29 11.55
N ILE A 28 -0.68 -0.99 10.34
CA ILE A 28 -1.84 -1.63 9.72
C ILE A 28 -1.35 -2.66 8.72
N ASP A 29 -1.45 -3.94 9.07
CA ASP A 29 -1.17 -5.03 8.15
C ASP A 29 -2.40 -5.28 7.27
N THR A 30 -2.22 -5.20 5.95
CA THR A 30 -3.31 -5.36 4.98
C THR A 30 -3.14 -6.64 4.18
N ALA A 31 -4.27 -7.22 3.76
CA ALA A 31 -4.22 -8.35 2.83
C ALA A 31 -3.61 -7.90 1.48
N ALA A 32 -3.05 -8.85 0.73
CA ALA A 32 -2.50 -8.57 -0.60
C ALA A 32 -3.59 -8.17 -1.62
N GLY A 33 -3.14 -7.48 -2.67
CA GLY A 33 -3.96 -7.16 -3.84
C GLY A 33 -4.77 -5.88 -3.70
N ILE A 34 -5.80 -5.75 -4.53
CA ILE A 34 -6.50 -4.47 -4.79
C ILE A 34 -7.98 -4.46 -4.37
N SER A 35 -8.34 -5.32 -3.42
CA SER A 35 -9.72 -5.39 -2.95
C SER A 35 -10.15 -4.08 -2.25
N SER A 36 -11.46 -3.77 -2.28
CA SER A 36 -11.96 -2.54 -1.64
C SER A 36 -11.59 -2.41 -0.16
N ASN A 37 -11.60 -3.53 0.60
CA ASN A 37 -11.20 -3.48 2.01
C ASN A 37 -9.71 -3.10 2.15
N VAL A 38 -8.83 -3.69 1.33
CA VAL A 38 -7.39 -3.38 1.35
C VAL A 38 -7.15 -1.92 1.03
N MET A 39 -7.79 -1.39 -0.02
CA MET A 39 -7.66 0.02 -0.40
C MET A 39 -8.17 0.97 0.69
N ASP A 40 -9.32 0.67 1.29
CA ASP A 40 -9.88 1.52 2.33
C ASP A 40 -8.98 1.59 3.56
N PHE A 41 -8.32 0.49 3.93
CA PHE A 41 -7.33 0.49 5.03
C PHE A 41 -6.01 1.19 4.67
N ASN A 42 -5.59 1.17 3.40
CA ASN A 42 -4.41 1.91 2.97
C ASN A 42 -4.66 3.43 3.02
N VAL A 43 -5.82 3.90 2.56
CA VAL A 43 -6.12 5.34 2.43
C VAL A 43 -6.38 6.04 3.77
N ILE A 44 -6.68 5.29 4.83
CA ILE A 44 -6.81 5.86 6.18
C ILE A 44 -5.45 6.06 6.86
N ALA A 45 -4.38 5.42 6.38
CA ALA A 45 -3.06 5.51 6.97
C ALA A 45 -2.37 6.82 6.55
N GLN A 46 -1.62 7.45 7.46
CA GLN A 46 -0.83 8.63 7.11
C GLN A 46 0.33 8.31 6.16
N GLU A 47 0.87 7.09 6.24
CA GLU A 47 1.94 6.60 5.37
C GLU A 47 1.57 5.21 4.84
N ILE A 48 1.79 5.02 3.54
CA ILE A 48 1.58 3.74 2.85
C ILE A 48 2.95 3.17 2.48
N ILE A 49 3.23 1.94 2.92
CA ILE A 49 4.45 1.21 2.60
C ILE A 49 4.10 0.00 1.73
N VAL A 50 4.56 0.01 0.48
CA VAL A 50 4.41 -1.10 -0.46
C VAL A 50 5.62 -2.01 -0.36
N VAL A 51 5.40 -3.26 0.06
CA VAL A 51 6.44 -4.29 0.12
C VAL A 51 6.44 -5.10 -1.18
N VAL A 52 7.60 -5.20 -1.83
CA VAL A 52 7.73 -5.87 -3.13
C VAL A 52 8.95 -6.79 -3.14
N SER A 53 8.85 -7.97 -3.77
CA SER A 53 10.01 -8.83 -4.04
C SER A 53 10.57 -8.60 -5.46
N PRO A 54 11.83 -8.97 -5.75
CA PRO A 54 12.39 -8.92 -7.10
C PRO A 54 11.77 -9.87 -8.14
N GLU A 55 10.58 -10.40 -7.87
CA GLU A 55 9.85 -11.27 -8.79
C GLU A 55 8.98 -10.43 -9.73
N PRO A 56 8.99 -10.70 -11.05
CA PRO A 56 8.23 -9.90 -12.02
C PRO A 56 6.73 -9.76 -11.71
N THR A 57 6.12 -10.81 -11.14
CA THR A 57 4.71 -10.81 -10.72
C THR A 57 4.49 -9.85 -9.55
N ALA A 58 5.35 -9.86 -8.53
CA ALA A 58 5.26 -8.97 -7.38
C ALA A 58 5.42 -7.49 -7.79
N ILE A 59 6.35 -7.20 -8.72
CA ILE A 59 6.54 -5.85 -9.27
C ILE A 59 5.28 -5.38 -10.01
N THR A 60 4.67 -6.27 -10.81
CA THR A 60 3.43 -5.96 -11.54
C THR A 60 2.26 -5.68 -10.60
N ASP A 61 2.11 -6.49 -9.55
CA ASP A 61 1.06 -6.34 -8.56
C ASP A 61 1.24 -5.07 -7.72
N ALA A 62 2.49 -4.75 -7.34
CA ALA A 62 2.83 -3.52 -6.63
C ALA A 62 2.48 -2.27 -7.47
N TYR A 63 2.84 -2.26 -8.76
CA TYR A 63 2.45 -1.16 -9.65
C TYR A 63 0.93 -1.06 -9.81
N ALA A 64 0.22 -2.20 -9.93
CA ALA A 64 -1.24 -2.19 -10.03
C ALA A 64 -1.90 -1.59 -8.77
N LEU A 65 -1.39 -1.92 -7.58
CA LEU A 65 -1.79 -1.32 -6.31
C LEU A 65 -1.56 0.20 -6.32
N MET A 66 -0.34 0.65 -6.60
CA MET A 66 0.03 2.07 -6.65
C MET A 66 -0.82 2.84 -7.67
N LYS A 67 -1.08 2.23 -8.84
CA LYS A 67 -1.94 2.82 -9.87
C LYS A 67 -3.38 2.99 -9.39
N VAL A 68 -3.94 2.03 -8.67
CA VAL A 68 -5.31 2.14 -8.15
C VAL A 68 -5.38 3.20 -7.04
N LEU A 69 -4.39 3.25 -6.14
CA LEU A 69 -4.28 4.29 -5.11
C LEU A 69 -4.22 5.68 -5.75
N ALA A 70 -3.35 5.88 -6.73
CA ALA A 70 -3.19 7.16 -7.41
C ALA A 70 -4.45 7.58 -8.18
N LEU A 71 -5.04 6.68 -8.97
CA LEU A 71 -6.14 7.05 -9.88
C LEU A 71 -7.52 7.08 -9.22
N LYS A 72 -7.77 6.25 -8.19
CA LYS A 72 -9.10 6.17 -7.55
C LYS A 72 -9.18 6.91 -6.22
N TYR A 73 -8.07 6.99 -5.49
CA TYR A 73 -8.03 7.55 -4.15
C TYR A 73 -7.18 8.83 -4.06
N ALA A 74 -6.57 9.26 -5.18
CA ALA A 74 -5.68 10.42 -5.26
C ALA A 74 -4.44 10.32 -4.34
N GLU A 75 -4.13 9.12 -3.85
CA GLU A 75 -2.95 8.84 -3.02
C GLU A 75 -1.74 8.54 -3.92
N LYS A 76 -0.85 9.52 -4.06
CA LYS A 76 0.35 9.41 -4.90
C LYS A 76 1.64 9.12 -4.11
N ASN A 77 1.62 9.28 -2.79
CA ASN A 77 2.80 9.15 -1.95
C ASN A 77 2.85 7.76 -1.31
N CYS A 78 3.59 6.85 -1.95
CA CYS A 78 3.84 5.51 -1.42
C CYS A 78 5.34 5.33 -1.17
N GLN A 79 5.70 4.81 -0.01
CA GLN A 79 7.05 4.30 0.25
C GLN A 79 7.17 2.87 -0.29
N VAL A 80 8.37 2.47 -0.69
CA VAL A 80 8.61 1.14 -1.26
C VAL A 80 9.72 0.44 -0.46
N ILE A 81 9.44 -0.78 -0.01
CA ILE A 81 10.44 -1.68 0.57
C ILE A 81 10.64 -2.83 -0.41
N VAL A 82 11.85 -2.95 -0.96
CA VAL A 82 12.22 -4.14 -1.74
C VAL A 82 12.73 -5.22 -0.80
N ASN A 83 11.88 -6.22 -0.55
CA ASN A 83 12.17 -7.35 0.32
C ASN A 83 12.76 -8.53 -0.49
N LEU A 84 13.49 -9.44 0.17
CA LEU A 84 14.08 -10.64 -0.47
C LEU A 84 15.03 -10.32 -1.65
N ALA A 85 15.62 -9.13 -1.68
CA ALA A 85 16.68 -8.82 -2.63
C ALA A 85 17.98 -9.54 -2.23
N SER A 86 18.59 -10.26 -3.17
CA SER A 86 19.87 -10.93 -2.99
C SER A 86 21.03 -9.96 -2.82
N THR A 87 20.89 -8.73 -3.35
CA THR A 87 21.88 -7.64 -3.22
C THR A 87 21.19 -6.28 -3.14
N ALA A 88 21.87 -5.29 -2.56
CA ALA A 88 21.42 -3.89 -2.58
C ALA A 88 21.24 -3.34 -4.01
N GLN A 89 22.05 -3.82 -4.97
CA GLN A 89 21.93 -3.42 -6.37
C GLN A 89 20.65 -3.96 -7.01
N GLN A 90 20.26 -5.21 -6.71
CA GLN A 90 18.99 -5.77 -7.18
C GLN A 90 17.80 -4.99 -6.58
N GLY A 91 17.87 -4.66 -5.28
CA GLY A 91 16.87 -3.83 -4.62
C GLY A 91 16.71 -2.45 -5.29
N SER A 92 17.84 -1.79 -5.57
CA SER A 92 17.86 -0.49 -6.25
C SER A 92 17.28 -0.56 -7.66
N GLU A 93 17.56 -1.64 -8.40
CA GLU A 93 17.03 -1.84 -9.75
C GLU A 93 15.51 -2.05 -9.76
N VAL A 94 14.97 -2.84 -8.83
CA VAL A 94 13.52 -3.04 -8.68
C VAL A 94 12.83 -1.70 -8.36
N PHE A 95 13.37 -0.95 -7.41
CA PHE A 95 12.85 0.38 -7.07
C PHE A 95 12.89 1.31 -8.29
N ARG A 96 14.02 1.36 -9.00
CA ARG A 96 14.20 2.19 -10.20
C ARG A 96 13.17 1.85 -11.28
N GLN A 97 12.89 0.57 -11.50
CA GLN A 97 11.89 0.12 -12.46
C GLN A 97 10.48 0.58 -12.07
N LEU A 98 10.09 0.40 -10.80
CA LEU A 98 8.80 0.88 -10.30
C LEU A 98 8.69 2.39 -10.45
N ASN A 99 9.70 3.15 -9.98
CA ASN A 99 9.71 4.61 -10.02
C ASN A 99 9.58 5.15 -11.45
N LEU A 100 10.30 4.57 -12.41
CA LEU A 100 10.23 5.01 -13.81
C LEU A 100 8.83 4.77 -14.42
N VAL A 101 8.19 3.65 -14.09
CA VAL A 101 6.84 3.34 -14.58
C VAL A 101 5.80 4.23 -13.90
N THR A 102 5.93 4.49 -12.59
CA THR A 102 5.03 5.40 -11.87
C THR A 102 5.15 6.84 -12.37
N GLU A 103 6.37 7.38 -12.54
CA GLU A 103 6.60 8.73 -13.09
C GLU A 103 6.04 8.87 -14.51
N ARG A 104 6.15 7.81 -15.32
CA ARG A 104 5.68 7.86 -16.71
C ARG A 104 4.15 7.86 -16.84
N PHE A 105 3.43 7.27 -15.90
CA PHE A 105 2.00 6.96 -16.08
C PHE A 105 1.07 7.50 -14.98
N LEU A 106 1.59 7.88 -13.81
CA LEU A 106 0.81 8.32 -12.64
C LEU A 106 1.03 9.78 -12.25
N ASP A 107 2.06 10.43 -12.78
CA ASP A 107 2.32 11.87 -12.60
C ASP A 107 1.60 12.74 -13.63
#